data_AF-A0A699KVT2-F1
#
_entry.id   AF-A0A699KVT2-F1
#
_cell.length_a   1.000
_cell.length_b   1.000
_cell.length_c   1.000
_cell.angle_alpha   90.00
_cell.angle_beta   90.00
_cell.angle_gamma   90.00
#
_symmetry.space_group_name_H-M   'P 1'
#
loop_
_entity.id
_entity.type
_entity.pdbx_description
1 polymer ?
#
loop_
_entity_poly.entity_id
_entity_poly.type
_entity_poly.pdbx_seq_one_letter_code
_entity_poly.pdbx_strand_id
1 'polypeptide(L)'
;MPPKRTLISAAPTMTQAAIQQLIADGIAAALEAQATTMANTDNPNRNTGPRETPVAKRGNYKQFISCQPFYLNDTEGVVRLIRWFEQTQLVFSRSNCAKKNKVIFSTGTLTDDTLSW
;
A
#
# COMPACT_ATOMS: atom_id res chain seq x y z
N MET A 1 -15.82 42.48 -45.10
CA MET A 1 -14.94 42.17 -43.96
C MET A 1 -15.75 41.33 -42.96
N PRO A 2 -15.26 40.19 -42.46
CA PRO A 2 -16.03 39.41 -41.50
C PRO A 2 -15.82 39.91 -40.07
N PRO A 3 -16.79 39.73 -39.14
CA PRO A 3 -16.64 40.14 -37.75
C PRO A 3 -15.75 39.15 -36.99
N LYS A 4 -14.79 39.66 -36.21
CA LYS A 4 -14.01 38.87 -35.25
C LYS A 4 -14.94 38.34 -34.16
N ARG A 5 -15.08 37.02 -34.06
CA ARG A 5 -15.69 36.35 -32.91
C ARG A 5 -14.63 36.22 -31.81
N THR A 6 -14.79 37.00 -30.74
CA THR A 6 -14.05 36.79 -29.49
C THR A 6 -14.64 35.55 -28.80
N LEU A 7 -13.90 34.45 -28.81
CA LEU A 7 -14.22 33.26 -28.02
C LEU A 7 -13.50 33.40 -26.67
N ILE A 8 -14.19 33.95 -25.67
CA ILE A 8 -13.77 33.80 -24.27
C ILE A 8 -14.17 32.39 -23.86
N SER A 9 -13.29 31.43 -24.08
CA SER A 9 -13.39 30.10 -23.47
C SER A 9 -13.01 30.26 -22.01
N ALA A 10 -14.01 30.48 -21.16
CA ALA A 10 -13.86 30.36 -19.73
C ALA A 10 -13.69 28.87 -19.41
N ALA A 11 -12.44 28.42 -19.31
CA ALA A 11 -12.14 27.09 -18.79
C ALA A 11 -12.69 26.99 -17.35
N PRO A 12 -13.37 25.90 -16.98
CA PRO A 12 -13.85 25.73 -15.62
C PRO A 12 -12.63 25.64 -14.70
N THR A 13 -12.45 26.65 -13.86
CA THR A 13 -11.46 26.63 -12.78
C THR A 13 -11.89 25.52 -11.82
N MET A 14 -11.38 24.31 -12.02
CA MET A 14 -11.58 23.21 -11.09
C MET A 14 -10.94 23.62 -9.75
N THR A 15 -11.79 23.94 -8.79
CA THR A 15 -11.36 24.36 -7.45
C THR A 15 -10.85 23.14 -6.69
N GLN A 16 -9.92 23.38 -5.76
CA GLN A 16 -9.39 22.33 -4.88
C GLN A 16 -10.50 21.61 -4.10
N ALA A 17 -11.57 22.33 -3.76
CA ALA A 17 -12.77 21.76 -3.13
C ALA A 17 -13.45 20.70 -4.01
N ALA A 18 -13.56 20.94 -5.33
CA ALA A 18 -14.17 19.99 -6.26
C ALA A 18 -13.33 18.70 -6.38
N ILE A 19 -12.00 18.81 -6.33
CA ILE A 19 -11.09 17.65 -6.34
C ILE A 19 -11.25 16.84 -5.05
N GLN A 20 -11.28 17.52 -3.89
CA GLN A 20 -11.48 16.85 -2.60
C GLN A 20 -12.85 16.15 -2.54
N GLN A 21 -13.88 16.75 -3.12
CA GLN A 21 -15.21 16.18 -3.16
C GLN A 21 -15.27 14.93 -4.04
N LEU A 22 -14.64 14.94 -5.22
CA LEU A 22 -14.53 13.75 -6.07
C LEU A 22 -13.79 12.60 -5.38
N ILE A 23 -12.76 12.89 -4.60
CA ILE A 23 -12.04 11.87 -3.82
C ILE A 23 -12.95 11.29 -2.72
N ALA A 24 -13.67 12.15 -1.98
CA ALA A 24 -14.58 11.73 -0.93
C ALA A 24 -15.71 10.84 -1.49
N ASP A 25 -16.32 11.27 -2.60
CA ASP A 25 -17.39 10.54 -3.29
C ASP A 25 -16.91 9.18 -3.80
N GLY A 26 -15.69 9.11 -4.35
CA GLY A 26 -15.08 7.86 -4.80
C GLY A 26 -14.82 6.87 -3.66
N ILE A 27 -14.35 7.36 -2.51
CA ILE A 27 -14.15 6.52 -1.31
C ILE A 27 -15.48 6.01 -0.77
N ALA A 28 -16.50 6.87 -0.69
CA ALA A 28 -17.84 6.49 -0.23
C ALA A 28 -18.47 5.42 -1.14
N ALA A 29 -18.39 5.60 -2.46
CA ALA A 29 -18.92 4.63 -3.42
C ALA A 29 -18.21 3.27 -3.33
N ALA A 30 -16.89 3.25 -3.13
CA ALA A 30 -16.13 2.01 -2.95
C ALA A 30 -16.50 1.27 -1.65
N LEU A 31 -16.73 2.01 -0.56
CA LEU A 31 -17.15 1.46 0.72
C LEU A 31 -18.55 0.81 0.61
N GLU A 32 -19.49 1.49 -0.03
CA GLU A 32 -20.85 0.98 -0.26
C GLU A 32 -20.83 -0.28 -1.15
N ALA A 33 -20.03 -0.28 -2.23
CA ALA A 33 -19.86 -1.45 -3.08
C ALA A 33 -19.27 -2.65 -2.31
N GLN A 34 -18.34 -2.41 -1.39
CA GLN A 34 -17.77 -3.45 -0.53
C GLN A 34 -18.82 -4.01 0.44
N ALA A 35 -19.60 -3.14 1.09
CA ALA A 35 -20.68 -3.54 2.01
C ALA A 35 -21.76 -4.37 1.30
N THR A 36 -22.14 -3.98 0.08
CA THR A 36 -23.13 -4.70 -0.74
C THR A 36 -22.62 -6.09 -1.16
N THR A 37 -21.31 -6.21 -1.45
CA THR A 37 -20.67 -7.49 -1.77
C THR A 37 -20.64 -8.45 -0.57
N MET A 38 -20.43 -7.90 0.64
CA MET A 38 -20.48 -8.69 1.88
C MET A 38 -21.89 -9.22 2.17
N ALA A 39 -22.94 -8.43 1.92
CA ALA A 39 -24.34 -8.85 2.11
C ALA A 39 -24.75 -9.99 1.16
N ASN A 40 -24.27 -10.00 -0.09
CA ASN A 40 -24.57 -11.07 -1.06
C ASN A 40 -23.84 -12.40 -0.81
N THR A 41 -22.90 -12.45 0.14
CA THR A 41 -22.17 -13.68 0.47
C THR A 41 -22.92 -14.53 1.50
N ASP A 42 -23.98 -14.01 2.11
CA ASP A 42 -24.85 -14.72 3.05
C ASP A 42 -25.90 -15.57 2.32
N ASN A 43 -25.43 -16.57 1.55
CA ASN A 43 -26.28 -17.64 1.05
C ASN A 43 -26.27 -18.78 2.08
N PRO A 44 -27.43 -19.16 2.68
CA PRO A 44 -27.50 -20.21 3.68
C PRO A 44 -27.36 -21.64 3.12
N ASN A 45 -27.15 -21.81 1.80
CA ASN A 45 -27.05 -23.12 1.15
C ASN A 45 -25.66 -23.40 0.55
N ARG A 46 -24.63 -23.43 1.39
CA ARG A 46 -23.37 -24.13 1.03
C ARG A 46 -22.83 -24.90 2.22
N ASN A 47 -23.04 -26.21 2.16
CA ASN A 47 -22.38 -27.29 2.89
C ASN A 47 -21.19 -26.83 3.74
N THR A 48 -21.40 -26.85 5.06
CA THR A 48 -20.46 -26.58 6.14
C THR A 48 -19.37 -27.64 6.19
N GLY A 49 -18.43 -27.59 5.26
CA GLY A 49 -17.04 -27.93 5.59
C GLY A 49 -16.45 -26.76 6.38
N PRO A 50 -15.48 -26.96 7.30
CA PRO A 50 -14.76 -25.87 7.94
C PRO A 50 -14.07 -25.07 6.83
N ARG A 51 -14.72 -24.02 6.33
CA ARG A 51 -14.09 -23.03 5.49
C ARG A 51 -13.24 -22.24 6.45
N GLU A 52 -12.03 -22.75 6.69
CA GLU A 52 -10.94 -21.96 7.21
C GLU A 52 -10.92 -20.69 6.35
N THR A 53 -11.43 -19.60 6.89
CA THR A 53 -11.15 -18.26 6.38
C THR A 53 -9.67 -18.29 6.06
N PRO A 54 -9.21 -18.04 4.81
CA PRO A 54 -7.81 -18.17 4.51
C PRO A 54 -7.11 -17.22 5.47
N VAL A 55 -6.48 -17.79 6.51
CA VAL A 55 -5.78 -17.00 7.51
C VAL A 55 -4.76 -16.26 6.66
N ALA A 56 -4.97 -14.95 6.49
CA ALA A 56 -4.18 -14.12 5.60
C ALA A 56 -2.73 -14.47 5.88
N LYS A 57 -2.11 -15.20 4.94
CA LYS A 57 -0.91 -16.00 5.20
C LYS A 57 0.11 -15.05 5.80
N ARG A 58 0.36 -15.20 7.10
CA ARG A 58 1.19 -14.26 7.85
C ARG A 58 2.54 -14.22 7.16
N GLY A 59 2.97 -13.03 6.75
CA GLY A 59 4.24 -12.82 6.07
C GLY A 59 5.37 -13.57 6.78
N ASN A 60 5.86 -14.64 6.17
CA ASN A 60 6.99 -15.38 6.68
C ASN A 60 8.30 -14.82 6.10
N TYR A 61 9.44 -15.20 6.67
CA TYR A 61 10.74 -14.67 6.24
C TYR A 61 11.04 -14.94 4.76
N LYS A 62 10.60 -16.09 4.23
CA LYS A 62 10.72 -16.43 2.80
C LYS A 62 10.00 -15.43 1.91
N GLN A 63 8.79 -15.00 2.29
CA GLN A 63 8.05 -13.98 1.55
C GLN A 63 8.74 -12.61 1.62
N PHE A 64 9.32 -12.25 2.77
CA PHE A 64 10.12 -11.03 2.93
C PHE A 64 11.32 -11.03 1.98
N ILE A 65 12.14 -12.08 1.97
CA ILE A 65 13.31 -12.19 1.08
C ILE A 65 12.91 -12.24 -0.40
N SER A 66 11.79 -12.90 -0.74
CA SER A 66 11.30 -12.95 -2.11
C SER A 66 10.88 -11.59 -2.68
N CYS A 67 10.64 -10.60 -1.81
CA CYS A 67 10.36 -9.23 -2.20
C CYS A 67 11.63 -8.41 -2.49
N GLN A 68 12.81 -9.04 -2.43
CA GLN A 68 14.11 -8.45 -2.71
C GLN A 68 14.38 -7.22 -1.83
N PRO A 69 14.61 -7.42 -0.52
CA PRO A 69 14.90 -6.32 0.39
C PRO A 69 16.19 -5.59 0.02
N PHE A 70 16.22 -4.31 0.37
CA PHE A 70 17.41 -3.47 0.22
C PHE A 70 18.37 -3.74 1.38
N TYR A 71 19.63 -4.04 1.07
CA TYR A 71 20.67 -4.27 2.07
C TYR A 71 21.39 -2.95 2.35
N LEU A 72 21.55 -2.63 3.63
CA LEU A 72 22.32 -1.47 4.09
C LEU A 72 23.73 -1.95 4.44
N ASN A 73 24.74 -1.26 3.91
CA ASN A 73 26.14 -1.50 4.26
C ASN A 73 26.65 -0.46 5.25
N ASP A 74 27.60 -0.87 6.09
CA ASP A 74 28.10 -0.10 7.24
C ASP A 74 28.79 1.23 6.88
N THR A 75 29.11 1.46 5.60
CA THR A 75 29.78 2.68 5.10
C THR A 75 28.83 3.70 4.49
N GLU A 76 27.53 3.47 4.57
CA GLU A 76 26.56 4.25 3.80
C GLU A 76 25.92 5.37 4.64
N GLY A 77 26.09 6.62 4.20
CA GLY A 77 25.62 7.80 4.93
C GLY A 77 24.10 7.96 5.05
N VAL A 78 23.66 9.00 5.76
CA VAL A 78 22.25 9.28 6.13
C VAL A 78 21.26 9.18 4.97
N VAL A 79 21.65 9.62 3.77
CA VAL A 79 20.80 9.56 2.57
C VAL A 79 20.40 8.11 2.24
N ARG A 80 21.33 7.17 2.39
CA ARG A 80 21.04 5.77 2.08
C ARG A 80 20.29 5.08 3.21
N LEU A 81 20.51 5.50 4.46
CA LEU A 81 19.70 5.06 5.60
C LEU A 81 18.21 5.42 5.41
N ILE A 82 17.91 6.66 4.99
CA ILE A 82 16.54 7.09 4.68
C ILE A 82 15.93 6.21 3.59
N ARG A 83 16.67 6.00 2.49
CA ARG A 83 16.23 5.16 1.38
C ARG A 83 15.99 3.69 1.80
N TRP A 84 16.85 3.14 2.65
CA TRP A 84 16.67 1.80 3.21
C TRP A 84 15.37 1.71 4.03
N PHE A 85 15.05 2.74 4.83
CA PHE A 85 13.82 2.76 5.62
C PHE A 85 12.57 2.73 4.72
N GLU A 86 12.53 3.55 3.68
CA GLU A 86 11.42 3.59 2.71
C GLU A 86 11.25 2.25 1.98
N GLN A 87 12.34 1.68 1.48
CA GLN A 87 12.31 0.40 0.77
C GLN A 87 11.88 -0.75 1.68
N THR A 88 12.36 -0.76 2.93
CA THR A 88 12.01 -1.79 3.90
C THR A 88 10.53 -1.73 4.30
N GLN A 89 9.94 -0.53 4.44
CA GLN A 89 8.49 -0.39 4.66
C GLN A 89 7.66 -0.93 3.49
N LEU A 90 8.09 -0.65 2.25
CA LEU A 90 7.44 -1.18 1.06
C LEU A 90 7.49 -2.72 1.02
N VAL A 91 8.66 -3.29 1.31
CA VAL A 91 8.87 -4.74 1.38
C VAL A 91 7.98 -5.37 2.46
N PHE A 92 7.84 -4.74 3.63
CA PHE A 92 6.92 -5.24 4.66
C PHE A 92 5.47 -5.27 4.20
N SER A 93 5.03 -4.24 3.45
CA SER A 93 3.69 -4.19 2.89
C SER A 93 3.49 -5.31 1.87
N ARG A 94 4.43 -5.46 0.93
CA ARG A 94 4.38 -6.47 -0.15
C ARG A 94 4.44 -7.89 0.38
N SER A 95 5.21 -8.13 1.44
CA SER A 95 5.38 -9.45 2.05
C SER A 95 4.31 -9.79 3.08
N ASN A 96 3.30 -8.93 3.29
CA ASN A 96 2.28 -9.07 4.34
C ASN A 96 2.89 -9.30 5.75
N CYS A 97 3.97 -8.57 6.06
CA CYS A 97 4.76 -8.81 7.26
C CYS A 97 4.01 -8.41 8.53
N ALA A 98 3.91 -9.32 9.50
CA ALA A 98 3.30 -9.00 10.79
C ALA A 98 4.14 -7.97 11.57
N LYS A 99 3.49 -7.04 12.28
CA LYS A 99 4.16 -5.98 13.06
C LYS A 99 5.26 -6.51 13.98
N LYS A 100 5.03 -7.66 14.63
CA LYS A 100 5.99 -8.34 15.51
C LYS A 100 7.25 -8.88 14.81
N ASN A 101 7.19 -9.13 13.51
CA ASN A 101 8.29 -9.70 12.72
C ASN A 101 9.10 -8.64 11.97
N LYS A 102 8.62 -7.39 11.92
CA LYS A 102 9.28 -6.32 11.13
C LYS A 102 10.73 -6.12 11.57
N VAL A 103 10.96 -5.92 12.87
CA VAL A 103 12.30 -5.67 13.44
C VAL A 103 13.26 -6.81 13.10
N ILE A 104 12.87 -8.05 13.43
CA ILE A 104 13.75 -9.21 13.23
C ILE A 104 14.07 -9.48 11.75
N PHE A 105 13.15 -9.16 10.83
CA PHE A 105 13.42 -9.31 9.40
C PHE A 105 14.30 -8.18 8.85
N SER A 106 14.11 -6.93 9.31
CA SER A 106 14.98 -5.81 8.92
C SER A 106 16.40 -5.94 9.45
N THR A 107 16.61 -6.57 10.61
CA THR A 107 17.97 -6.80 11.12
C THR A 107 18.78 -7.67 10.14
N GLY A 108 18.14 -8.64 9.47
CA GLY A 108 18.78 -9.46 8.45
C GLY A 108 19.11 -8.74 7.13
N THR A 109 18.79 -7.45 6.99
CA THR A 109 19.16 -6.63 5.82
C THR A 109 20.25 -5.61 6.13
N LEU A 110 20.73 -5.59 7.37
CA LEU A 110 21.94 -4.87 7.75
C LEU A 110 23.12 -5.82 7.46
N THR A 111 24.06 -5.39 6.63
CA THR A 111 25.28 -6.18 6.37
C THR A 111 26.29 -5.86 7.46
N ASP A 112 26.70 -6.93 8.13
CA ASP A 112 27.41 -6.93 9.40
C ASP A 112 28.92 -6.89 9.17
N ASP A 113 29.54 -5.72 9.25
CA ASP A 113 30.97 -5.62 9.58
C ASP A 113 31.17 -5.07 11.01
N THR A 114 30.11 -4.75 11.76
CA THR A 114 30.24 -4.17 13.12
C THR A 114 29.12 -4.51 14.12
N LEU A 115 28.51 -5.70 14.11
CA LEU A 115 27.74 -6.22 15.26
C LEU A 115 28.65 -6.76 16.38
N SER A 116 29.75 -6.07 16.69
CA SER A 116 30.49 -6.28 17.93
C SER A 116 30.08 -5.17 18.90
N TRP A 117 29.21 -5.53 19.85
CA TRP A 117 28.93 -4.75 21.06
C TRP A 117 29.92 -5.13 22.16
#